data_AF-A0A9D5JYJ4-F1
#
_entry.id   AF-A0A9D5JYJ4-F1
#
_cell.length_a   1.000
_cell.length_b   1.000
_cell.length_c   1.000
_cell.angle_alpha   90.00
_cell.angle_beta   90.00
_cell.angle_gamma   90.00
#
_symmetry.space_group_name_H-M   'P 1'
#
loop_
_entity.id
_entity.type
_entity.pdbx_description
1 polymer ?
#
loop_
_entity_poly.entity_id
_entity_poly.type
_entity_poly.pdbx_seq_one_letter_code
_entity_poly.pdbx_strand_id
1 'polypeptide(L)'
;MRVAFVVQRYGTEVHGGAETLCRWVAERMHKYFDVEVLTTCALDYLTWENHFPAETTAVNGVPVRRFPTDAPRDMQKFNAFARTLFARECRTIPEELTWIQMQGPASSALLDYIKAEEDHYDLFVFMTYSYLTTFLGLQLVPRKSLLIPAAHDEPHFYFTAFQPIFHLPQGILYNTNEERRLVQTQWN
;
A
#
# COMPACT_ATOMS: atom_id res chain seq x y z
N MET A 1 12.57 16.67 9.79
CA MET A 1 11.32 16.02 9.34
C MET A 1 11.63 14.57 9.06
N ARG A 2 10.96 13.64 9.75
CA ARG A 2 11.07 12.19 9.55
C ARG A 2 9.86 11.69 8.75
N VAL A 3 10.11 11.02 7.63
CA VAL A 3 9.09 10.57 6.68
C VAL A 3 9.18 9.06 6.49
N ALA A 4 8.07 8.36 6.71
CA ALA A 4 7.92 6.95 6.39
C ALA A 4 7.27 6.79 5.01
N PHE A 5 7.90 6.03 4.11
CA PHE A 5 7.22 5.52 2.91
C PHE A 5 6.68 4.12 3.20
N VAL A 6 5.39 3.90 2.97
CA VAL A 6 4.74 2.61 3.18
C VAL A 6 4.38 2.02 1.82
N VAL A 7 4.98 0.87 1.50
CA VAL A 7 4.78 0.17 0.22
C VAL A 7 4.86 -1.33 0.42
N GLN A 8 3.98 -2.08 -0.24
CA GLN A 8 3.83 -3.54 -0.13
C GLN A 8 5.13 -4.30 -0.39
N ARG A 9 5.97 -3.82 -1.30
CA ARG A 9 7.29 -4.38 -1.63
C ARG A 9 8.28 -3.27 -1.95
N TYR A 10 9.54 -3.50 -1.66
CA TYR A 10 10.62 -2.56 -1.96
C TYR A 10 11.94 -3.30 -2.17
N GLY A 11 12.77 -2.85 -3.10
CA GLY A 11 14.06 -3.47 -3.43
C GLY A 11 14.53 -3.10 -4.83
N THR A 12 15.77 -3.43 -5.17
CA THR A 12 16.29 -3.31 -6.55
C THR A 12 15.79 -4.44 -7.44
N GLU A 13 15.38 -5.55 -6.82
CA GLU A 13 14.79 -6.76 -7.42
C GLU A 13 13.28 -6.61 -7.69
N VAL A 14 12.66 -5.52 -7.18
CA VAL A 14 11.23 -5.25 -7.35
C VAL A 14 11.03 -4.35 -8.58
N HIS A 15 10.31 -4.87 -9.58
CA HIS A 15 10.14 -4.22 -10.88
C HIS A 15 8.71 -3.67 -11.13
N GLY A 16 7.90 -3.53 -10.09
CA GLY A 16 6.58 -2.88 -10.20
C GLY A 16 6.70 -1.36 -10.35
N GLY A 17 5.78 -0.74 -11.09
CA GLY A 17 5.83 0.70 -11.38
C GLY A 17 5.72 1.57 -10.13
N ALA A 18 4.77 1.26 -9.24
CA ALA A 18 4.58 2.01 -8.01
C ALA A 18 5.73 1.81 -7.00
N GLU A 19 6.25 0.58 -6.90
CA GLU A 19 7.40 0.26 -6.05
C GLU A 19 8.67 0.96 -6.56
N THR A 20 8.86 1.00 -7.88
CA THR A 20 9.98 1.73 -8.51
C THR A 20 9.88 3.24 -8.26
N LEU A 21 8.68 3.82 -8.43
CA LEU A 21 8.44 5.22 -8.11
C LEU A 21 8.74 5.51 -6.63
N CYS A 22 8.21 4.70 -5.72
CA CYS A 22 8.45 4.82 -4.29
C CYS A 22 9.97 4.83 -4.00
N ARG A 23 10.72 3.92 -4.63
CA ARG A 23 12.17 3.85 -4.48
C ARG A 23 12.88 5.09 -4.98
N TRP A 24 12.58 5.56 -6.19
CA TRP A 24 13.19 6.77 -6.73
C TRP A 24 12.91 8.01 -5.89
N VAL A 25 11.67 8.16 -5.40
CA VAL A 25 11.28 9.29 -4.56
C VAL A 25 11.98 9.21 -3.21
N ALA A 26 11.95 8.06 -2.54
CA ALA A 26 12.59 7.87 -1.23
C ALA A 26 14.11 8.11 -1.31
N GLU A 27 14.81 7.54 -2.31
CA GLU A 27 16.25 7.73 -2.51
C GLU A 27 16.60 9.21 -2.78
N ARG A 28 15.75 9.92 -3.54
CA ARG A 28 15.97 11.35 -3.81
C ARG A 28 15.69 12.21 -2.58
N MET A 29 14.66 11.89 -1.80
CA MET A 29 14.27 12.62 -0.60
C MET A 29 15.20 12.40 0.59
N HIS A 30 15.84 11.23 0.69
CA HIS A 30 16.77 10.88 1.76
C HIS A 30 17.97 11.84 1.87
N LYS A 31 18.27 12.60 0.80
CA LYS A 31 19.31 13.65 0.81
C LYS A 31 18.92 14.89 1.61
N TYR A 32 17.64 15.07 1.90
CA TYR A 32 17.07 16.30 2.48
C TYR A 32 16.29 16.05 3.76
N PHE A 33 15.80 14.82 3.96
CA PHE A 33 14.95 14.43 5.09
C PHE A 33 15.40 13.10 5.68
N ASP A 34 15.00 12.84 6.93
CA ASP A 34 15.16 11.53 7.55
C ASP A 34 14.08 10.60 6.97
N VAL A 35 14.46 9.76 6.03
CA VAL A 35 13.54 8.90 5.27
C VAL A 35 13.75 7.45 5.66
N GLU A 36 12.67 6.75 5.96
CA GLU A 36 12.64 5.29 6.18
C GLU A 36 11.53 4.68 5.32
N VAL A 37 11.77 3.49 4.80
CA VAL A 37 10.76 2.71 4.07
C VAL A 37 10.26 1.59 4.99
N LEU A 38 8.95 1.52 5.16
CA LEU A 38 8.25 0.44 5.85
C LEU A 38 7.60 -0.45 4.78
N THR A 39 8.01 -1.72 4.74
CA THR A 39 7.58 -2.64 3.69
C THR A 39 7.46 -4.06 4.21
N THR A 40 6.93 -4.98 3.40
CA THR A 40 6.87 -6.38 3.79
C THR A 40 8.16 -7.13 3.45
N CYS A 41 8.28 -8.36 3.95
CA CYS A 41 9.32 -9.30 3.56
C CYS A 41 9.05 -9.98 2.21
N ALA A 42 7.95 -9.66 1.54
CA ALA A 42 7.59 -10.27 0.26
C ALA A 42 8.42 -9.70 -0.89
N LEU A 43 8.87 -10.58 -1.78
CA LEU A 43 9.44 -10.22 -3.08
C LEU A 43 8.39 -10.37 -4.20
N ASP A 44 7.60 -11.44 -4.15
CA ASP A 44 6.58 -11.77 -5.14
C ASP A 44 5.21 -11.19 -4.76
N TYR A 45 4.49 -10.67 -5.76
CA TYR A 45 3.15 -10.10 -5.59
C TYR A 45 2.04 -11.13 -5.78
N LEU A 46 2.35 -12.34 -6.28
CA LEU A 46 1.35 -13.38 -6.43
C LEU A 46 1.05 -14.00 -5.08
N THR A 47 2.09 -14.42 -4.35
CA THR A 47 1.93 -15.19 -3.11
C THR A 47 2.16 -14.40 -1.84
N TRP A 48 2.88 -13.28 -1.89
CA TRP A 48 3.33 -12.55 -0.69
C TRP A 48 4.17 -13.38 0.29
N GLU A 49 4.76 -14.49 -0.17
CA GLU A 49 5.65 -15.30 0.66
C GLU A 49 6.84 -14.47 1.17
N ASN A 50 7.17 -14.67 2.45
CA ASN A 50 8.32 -14.03 3.08
C ASN A 50 9.60 -14.54 2.43
N HIS A 51 10.24 -13.66 1.64
CA HIS A 51 11.50 -13.94 0.96
C HIS A 51 12.68 -13.32 1.72
N PHE A 52 12.51 -12.08 2.17
CA PHE A 52 13.52 -11.35 2.93
C PHE A 52 13.40 -11.65 4.43
N PRO A 53 14.50 -11.53 5.20
CA PRO A 53 14.43 -11.51 6.66
C PRO A 53 13.65 -10.28 7.17
N ALA A 54 12.98 -10.45 8.31
CA ALA A 54 12.32 -9.38 9.03
C ALA A 54 13.36 -8.55 9.81
N GLU A 55 13.96 -7.58 9.12
CA GLU A 55 15.02 -6.74 9.67
C GLU A 55 15.01 -5.34 9.02
N THR A 56 15.86 -4.46 9.53
CA THR A 56 16.15 -3.17 8.91
C THR A 56 17.48 -3.24 8.17
N THR A 57 17.46 -3.02 6.86
CA THR A 57 18.65 -2.91 6.01
C THR A 57 18.71 -1.56 5.32
N ALA A 58 19.79 -1.30 4.57
CA ALA A 58 19.88 -0.11 3.72
C ALA A 58 19.84 -0.52 2.25
N VAL A 59 18.96 0.12 1.47
CA VAL A 59 18.90 -0.03 0.01
C VAL A 59 19.24 1.33 -0.60
N ASN A 60 20.37 1.41 -1.30
CA ASN A 60 20.90 2.66 -1.88
C ASN A 60 20.99 3.81 -0.86
N GLY A 61 21.35 3.47 0.39
CA GLY A 61 21.48 4.42 1.50
C GLY A 61 20.19 4.68 2.27
N VAL A 62 19.02 4.30 1.75
CA VAL A 62 17.74 4.48 2.43
C VAL A 62 17.51 3.33 3.42
N PRO A 63 17.25 3.59 4.71
CA PRO A 63 16.77 2.59 5.66
C PRO A 63 15.46 1.95 5.20
N VAL A 64 15.43 0.62 5.13
CA VAL A 64 14.27 -0.20 4.76
C VAL A 64 14.00 -1.20 5.88
N ARG A 65 12.87 -1.05 6.55
CA ARG A 65 12.39 -1.96 7.59
C ARG A 65 11.37 -2.90 7.00
N ARG A 66 11.65 -4.21 7.12
CA ARG A 66 10.79 -5.27 6.58
C ARG A 66 10.01 -5.96 7.69
N PHE A 67 8.74 -6.17 7.43
CA PHE A 67 7.82 -6.87 8.32
C PHE A 67 7.33 -8.15 7.65
N PRO A 68 7.20 -9.26 8.41
CA PRO A 68 6.69 -10.50 7.82
C PRO A 68 5.24 -10.32 7.39
N THR A 69 4.86 -10.97 6.29
CA THR A 69 3.46 -11.21 5.96
C THR A 69 2.91 -12.29 6.89
N ASP A 70 1.66 -12.13 7.32
CA ASP A 70 1.04 -13.01 8.32
C ASP A 70 0.79 -14.41 7.74
N ALA A 71 0.48 -14.47 6.45
CA ALA A 71 0.33 -15.69 5.67
C ALA A 71 0.50 -15.39 4.17
N PRO A 72 0.98 -16.37 3.38
CA PRO A 72 0.95 -16.27 1.93
C PRO A 72 -0.49 -16.29 1.40
N ARG A 73 -0.73 -15.64 0.27
CA ARG A 73 -1.98 -15.65 -0.46
C ARG A 73 -2.15 -16.96 -1.24
N ASP A 74 -3.27 -17.63 -0.98
CA ASP A 74 -3.74 -18.75 -1.80
C ASP A 74 -4.30 -18.21 -3.13
N MET A 75 -3.49 -18.29 -4.19
CA MET A 75 -3.85 -17.79 -5.52
C MET A 75 -5.07 -18.51 -6.13
N GLN A 76 -5.27 -19.79 -5.83
CA GLN A 76 -6.41 -20.53 -6.38
C GLN A 76 -7.71 -20.02 -5.74
N LYS A 77 -7.73 -19.88 -4.41
CA LYS A 77 -8.88 -19.32 -3.69
C LYS A 77 -9.13 -17.87 -4.08
N PHE A 78 -8.08 -17.04 -4.16
CA PHE A 78 -8.20 -15.65 -4.57
C PHE A 78 -8.81 -15.53 -5.97
N ASN A 79 -8.29 -16.26 -6.95
CA ASN A 79 -8.81 -16.21 -8.32
C ASN A 79 -10.25 -16.72 -8.43
N ALA A 80 -10.61 -17.78 -7.69
CA ALA A 80 -11.98 -18.30 -7.66
C ALA A 80 -12.97 -17.29 -7.05
N PHE A 81 -12.58 -16.65 -5.94
CA PHE A 81 -13.36 -15.60 -5.30
C PHE A 81 -13.51 -14.38 -6.20
N ALA A 82 -12.40 -13.84 -6.72
CA ALA A 82 -12.37 -12.68 -7.60
C ALA A 82 -13.22 -12.90 -8.86
N ARG A 83 -13.12 -14.07 -9.50
CA ARG A 83 -13.95 -14.42 -10.67
C ARG A 83 -15.44 -14.36 -10.34
N THR A 84 -15.83 -14.92 -9.19
CA THR A 84 -17.22 -14.91 -8.74
C THR A 84 -17.70 -13.50 -8.41
N LEU A 85 -16.85 -12.71 -7.74
CA LEU A 85 -17.16 -11.35 -7.34
C LEU A 85 -17.34 -10.42 -8.54
N PHE A 86 -16.46 -10.50 -9.53
CA PHE A 86 -16.49 -9.63 -10.71
C PHE A 86 -17.49 -10.08 -11.78
N ALA A 87 -18.01 -11.31 -11.73
CA ALA A 87 -19.06 -11.79 -12.62
C ALA A 87 -20.48 -11.31 -12.22
N ARG A 88 -20.64 -10.76 -11.01
CA ARG A 88 -21.93 -10.30 -10.48
C ARG A 88 -22.17 -8.83 -10.80
N GLU A 89 -23.43 -8.49 -11.10
CA GLU A 89 -23.87 -7.11 -11.33
C GLU A 89 -23.85 -6.26 -10.06
N CYS A 90 -24.10 -6.87 -8.90
CA CYS A 90 -24.09 -6.21 -7.60
C CYS A 90 -23.14 -6.93 -6.63
N ARG A 91 -22.41 -6.13 -5.83
CA ARG A 91 -21.49 -6.56 -4.79
C ARG A 91 -21.86 -5.90 -3.46
N THR A 92 -21.57 -6.56 -2.35
CA THR A 92 -21.80 -6.04 -1.01
C THR A 92 -20.50 -5.56 -0.38
N ILE A 93 -20.56 -4.60 0.55
CA ILE A 93 -19.38 -4.12 1.29
C ILE A 93 -18.58 -5.26 1.93
N PRO A 94 -19.21 -6.27 2.59
CA PRO A 94 -18.46 -7.41 3.12
C PRO A 94 -17.68 -8.21 2.07
N GLU A 95 -18.21 -8.35 0.86
CA GLU A 95 -17.50 -9.05 -0.23
C GLU A 95 -16.31 -8.24 -0.75
N GLU A 96 -16.47 -6.91 -0.85
CA GLU A 96 -15.38 -6.00 -1.20
C GLU A 96 -14.26 -6.04 -0.15
N LEU A 97 -14.61 -5.95 1.13
CA LEU A 97 -13.65 -6.09 2.24
C LEU A 97 -12.95 -7.45 2.24
N THR A 98 -13.69 -8.51 1.92
CA THR A 98 -13.11 -9.86 1.75
C THR A 98 -12.10 -9.87 0.61
N TRP A 99 -12.41 -9.24 -0.52
CA TRP A 99 -11.46 -9.11 -1.63
C TRP A 99 -10.20 -8.37 -1.22
N ILE A 100 -10.33 -7.23 -0.53
CA ILE A 100 -9.18 -6.42 -0.07
C ILE A 100 -8.30 -7.24 0.88
N GLN A 101 -8.92 -7.97 1.82
CA GLN A 101 -8.21 -8.87 2.73
C GLN A 101 -7.46 -9.97 1.97
N MET A 102 -8.11 -10.61 0.99
CA MET A 102 -7.48 -11.66 0.18
C MET A 102 -6.44 -11.12 -0.80
N GLN A 103 -6.58 -9.89 -1.27
CA GLN A 103 -5.60 -9.21 -2.12
C GLN A 103 -4.29 -9.04 -1.36
N GLY A 104 -4.37 -8.66 -0.08
CA GLY A 104 -3.22 -8.57 0.81
C GLY A 104 -2.21 -7.49 0.38
N PRO A 105 -0.93 -7.64 0.75
CA PRO A 105 -0.47 -8.57 1.79
C PRO A 105 -1.01 -8.18 3.17
N ALA A 106 -1.34 -9.17 3.99
CA ALA A 106 -1.59 -8.96 5.42
C ALA A 106 -0.26 -8.96 6.17
N SER A 107 -0.01 -7.93 6.98
CA SER A 107 1.17 -7.83 7.83
C SER A 107 0.79 -7.08 9.11
N SER A 108 0.35 -7.83 10.11
CA SER A 108 -0.07 -7.28 11.39
C SER A 108 1.10 -6.57 12.08
N ALA A 109 2.31 -7.13 11.99
CA ALA A 109 3.53 -6.52 12.53
C ALA A 109 3.84 -5.13 11.94
N LEU A 110 3.59 -4.92 10.64
CA LEU A 110 3.76 -3.61 9.99
C LEU A 110 2.74 -2.60 10.54
N LEU A 111 1.48 -3.01 10.64
CA LEU A 111 0.40 -2.15 11.12
C LEU A 111 0.58 -1.77 12.60
N ASP A 112 0.96 -2.73 13.43
CA ASP A 112 1.30 -2.52 14.84
C ASP A 112 2.45 -1.52 14.98
N TYR A 113 3.49 -1.66 14.17
CA TYR A 113 4.62 -0.72 14.16
C TYR A 113 4.18 0.69 13.74
N ILE A 114 3.41 0.83 12.65
CA ILE A 114 2.90 2.15 12.23
C ILE A 114 2.13 2.82 13.37
N LYS A 115 1.31 2.06 14.11
CA LYS A 115 0.52 2.63 15.19
C LYS A 115 1.37 2.98 16.41
N ALA A 116 2.28 2.10 16.81
CA ALA A 116 3.15 2.29 17.97
C ALA A 116 4.13 3.46 17.76
N GLU A 117 4.60 3.64 16.52
CA GLU A 117 5.65 4.60 16.17
C GLU A 117 5.08 5.87 15.51
N GLU A 118 3.76 6.10 15.57
CA GLU A 118 3.09 7.25 14.95
C GLU A 118 3.75 8.59 15.34
N ASP A 119 4.19 8.74 16.59
CA ASP A 119 4.79 9.97 17.10
C ASP A 119 6.25 10.17 16.69
N HIS A 120 6.95 9.11 16.26
CA HIS A 120 8.32 9.23 15.76
C HIS A 120 8.38 9.76 14.32
N TYR A 121 7.30 9.65 13.55
CA TYR A 121 7.22 10.18 12.19
C TYR A 121 6.40 11.48 12.15
N ASP A 122 6.86 12.41 11.32
CA ASP A 122 6.12 13.63 11.00
C ASP A 122 5.10 13.37 9.89
N LEU A 123 5.40 12.42 8.99
CA LEU A 123 4.59 12.09 7.83
C LEU A 123 4.75 10.63 7.38
N PHE A 124 3.65 10.02 6.95
CA PHE A 124 3.57 8.74 6.26
C PHE A 124 3.10 8.96 4.83
N VAL A 125 3.81 8.41 3.85
CA VAL A 125 3.43 8.40 2.45
C VAL A 125 3.05 6.98 2.07
N PHE A 126 1.75 6.73 1.91
CA PHE A 126 1.24 5.43 1.51
C PHE A 126 1.19 5.32 -0.02
N MET A 127 1.73 4.23 -0.54
CA MET A 127 1.69 3.89 -1.95
C MET A 127 0.53 2.94 -2.23
N THR A 128 -0.04 2.97 -3.44
CA THR A 128 -0.96 1.93 -3.97
C THR A 128 -2.22 1.67 -3.15
N TYR A 129 -3.34 2.24 -3.57
CA TYR A 129 -4.61 2.21 -2.83
C TYR A 129 -5.15 0.78 -2.59
N SER A 130 -4.86 -0.16 -3.50
CA SER A 130 -5.51 -1.46 -3.57
C SER A 130 -4.94 -2.52 -2.61
N TYR A 131 -3.77 -2.27 -2.00
CA TYR A 131 -3.16 -3.23 -1.07
C TYR A 131 -3.57 -3.00 0.37
N LEU A 132 -3.72 -4.11 1.10
CA LEU A 132 -4.24 -4.13 2.47
C LEU A 132 -3.38 -3.30 3.45
N THR A 133 -2.05 -3.28 3.24
CA THR A 133 -1.12 -2.46 4.04
C THR A 133 -1.45 -0.97 3.96
N THR A 134 -1.83 -0.48 2.78
CA THR A 134 -2.22 0.92 2.58
C THR A 134 -3.64 1.17 3.04
N PHE A 135 -4.56 0.26 2.69
CA PHE A 135 -5.96 0.35 3.11
C PHE A 135 -6.08 0.49 4.63
N LEU A 136 -5.41 -0.36 5.40
CA LEU A 136 -5.46 -0.32 6.87
C LEU A 136 -4.50 0.71 7.45
N GLY A 137 -3.26 0.78 6.95
CA GLY A 137 -2.23 1.64 7.51
C GLY A 137 -2.61 3.13 7.46
N LEU A 138 -3.22 3.58 6.37
CA LEU A 138 -3.67 4.96 6.23
C LEU A 138 -4.72 5.33 7.29
N GLN A 139 -5.61 4.39 7.62
CA GLN A 139 -6.66 4.59 8.64
C GLN A 139 -6.08 4.70 10.06
N LEU A 140 -4.88 4.18 10.31
CA LEU A 140 -4.23 4.25 11.63
C LEU A 140 -3.65 5.63 11.93
N VAL A 141 -3.20 6.34 10.89
CA VAL A 141 -2.46 7.62 10.98
C VAL A 141 -2.98 8.70 10.00
N PRO A 142 -4.30 8.92 9.86
CA PRO A 142 -4.86 9.72 8.76
C PRO A 142 -4.36 11.17 8.77
N ARG A 143 -4.17 11.75 9.96
CA ARG A 143 -3.71 13.14 10.15
C ARG A 143 -2.25 13.38 9.75
N LYS A 144 -1.44 12.33 9.67
CA LYS A 144 -0.04 12.39 9.25
C LYS A 144 0.19 11.65 7.93
N SER A 145 -0.84 11.49 7.10
CA SER A 145 -0.74 10.65 5.90
C SER A 145 -0.91 11.44 4.58
N LEU A 146 -0.15 11.03 3.57
CA LEU A 146 -0.39 11.30 2.16
C LEU A 146 -0.63 9.97 1.42
N LEU A 147 -1.40 10.02 0.34
CA LEU A 147 -1.63 8.87 -0.54
C LEU A 147 -1.09 9.14 -1.94
N ILE A 148 -0.26 8.22 -2.45
CA ILE A 148 0.03 8.08 -3.89
C ILE A 148 -0.73 6.84 -4.36
N PRO A 149 -1.92 7.00 -4.96
CA PRO A 149 -2.85 5.89 -5.10
C PRO A 149 -2.41 4.89 -6.18
N ALA A 150 -1.75 5.34 -7.26
CA ALA A 150 -1.50 4.51 -8.44
C ALA A 150 -2.82 3.87 -8.95
N ALA A 151 -3.88 4.67 -9.01
CA ALA A 151 -5.21 4.22 -9.40
C ALA A 151 -5.32 4.02 -10.92
N HIS A 152 -6.00 2.95 -11.31
CA HIS A 152 -6.32 2.62 -12.69
C HIS A 152 -7.83 2.42 -12.86
N ASP A 153 -8.33 2.50 -14.09
CA ASP A 153 -9.71 2.16 -14.40
C ASP A 153 -9.86 0.63 -14.41
N GLU A 154 -10.07 0.08 -13.22
CA GLU A 154 -10.14 -1.36 -12.96
C GLU A 154 -11.35 -1.71 -12.06
N PRO A 155 -11.93 -2.91 -12.16
CA PRO A 155 -13.21 -3.21 -11.50
C PRO A 155 -13.23 -2.99 -9.98
N HIS A 156 -12.10 -3.23 -9.30
CA HIS A 156 -11.99 -3.05 -7.85
C HIS A 156 -11.73 -1.61 -7.42
N PHE A 157 -11.31 -0.73 -8.34
CA PHE A 157 -11.23 0.70 -8.07
C PHE A 157 -12.60 1.26 -7.65
N TYR A 158 -13.69 0.66 -8.13
CA TYR A 158 -15.07 1.07 -7.83
C TYR A 158 -15.66 0.41 -6.59
N PHE A 159 -14.86 -0.29 -5.78
CA PHE A 159 -15.35 -0.81 -4.51
C PHE A 159 -15.65 0.34 -3.57
N THR A 160 -16.89 0.38 -3.08
CA THR A 160 -17.32 1.40 -2.11
C THR A 160 -16.50 1.32 -0.82
N ALA A 161 -15.99 0.13 -0.48
CA ALA A 161 -15.05 -0.07 0.62
C ALA A 161 -13.80 0.83 0.54
N PHE A 162 -13.32 1.22 -0.66
CA PHE A 162 -12.16 2.11 -0.79
C PHE A 162 -12.49 3.59 -0.64
N GLN A 163 -13.76 4.00 -0.65
CA GLN A 163 -14.13 5.42 -0.58
C GLN A 163 -13.44 6.18 0.58
N PRO A 164 -13.35 5.64 1.82
CA PRO A 164 -12.74 6.38 2.93
C PRO A 164 -11.27 6.74 2.71
N ILE A 165 -10.47 5.87 2.08
CA ILE A 165 -9.02 6.11 1.93
C ILE A 165 -8.69 7.23 0.94
N PHE A 166 -9.65 7.66 0.11
CA PHE A 166 -9.53 8.84 -0.75
C PHE A 166 -9.95 10.16 -0.06
N HIS A 167 -10.44 10.10 1.18
CA HIS A 167 -10.89 11.27 1.96
C HIS A 167 -10.13 11.47 3.27
N LEU A 168 -9.52 10.41 3.80
CA LEU A 168 -8.79 10.43 5.05
C LEU A 168 -7.43 11.15 5.04
N PRO A 169 -6.57 11.04 4.00
CA PRO A 169 -5.22 11.59 4.07
C PRO A 169 -5.23 13.12 3.97
N GLN A 170 -4.16 13.77 4.44
CA GLN A 170 -3.97 15.22 4.34
C GLN A 170 -3.81 15.69 2.89
N GLY A 171 -3.48 14.77 1.98
CA GLY A 171 -3.37 15.06 0.56
C GLY A 171 -3.19 13.79 -0.26
N ILE A 172 -3.56 13.91 -1.53
CA ILE A 172 -3.37 12.86 -2.54
C ILE A 172 -2.44 13.40 -3.62
N LEU A 173 -1.40 12.63 -3.92
CA LEU A 173 -0.41 12.93 -4.94
C LEU A 173 -0.65 11.99 -6.12
N TYR A 174 -1.01 12.58 -7.27
CA TYR A 174 -1.30 11.83 -8.49
C TYR A 174 -0.08 11.75 -9.39
N ASN A 175 0.13 10.61 -10.03
CA ASN A 175 1.20 10.39 -10.99
C ASN A 175 0.90 11.07 -12.34
N THR A 176 -0.38 11.16 -12.71
CA THR A 176 -0.82 11.80 -13.95
C THR A 176 -2.12 12.60 -13.77
N ASN A 177 -2.43 13.44 -14.76
CA ASN A 177 -3.70 14.18 -14.78
C ASN A 177 -4.90 13.25 -15.02
N GLU A 178 -4.70 12.15 -15.73
CA GLU A 178 -5.71 11.12 -16.00
C GLU A 178 -6.07 10.37 -14.71
N GLU A 179 -5.07 9.96 -13.92
CA GLU A 179 -5.29 9.35 -12.60
C GLU A 179 -6.04 10.32 -11.68
N ARG A 180 -5.60 11.59 -11.64
CA ARG A 180 -6.30 12.64 -10.90
C ARG A 180 -7.75 12.75 -11.32
N ARG A 181 -8.02 12.81 -12.64
CA ARG A 181 -9.39 12.92 -13.14
C ARG A 181 -10.23 11.70 -12.77
N LEU A 182 -9.68 10.49 -12.87
CA LEU A 182 -10.36 9.25 -12.49
C LEU A 182 -10.77 9.29 -11.01
N VAL A 183 -9.83 9.58 -10.11
CA VAL A 183 -10.08 9.64 -8.66
C VAL A 183 -11.09 10.72 -8.33
N GLN A 184 -10.93 11.93 -8.87
CA GLN A 184 -11.85 13.03 -8.58
C GLN A 184 -13.25 12.80 -9.17
N THR A 185 -13.37 12.13 -10.32
CA THR A 185 -14.70 11.83 -10.89
C THR A 185 -15.47 10.81 -10.05
N GLN A 186 -14.74 9.84 -9.48
CA GLN A 186 -15.36 8.75 -8.73
C GLN A 186 -15.59 9.09 -7.25
N TRP A 187 -14.67 9.85 -6.65
CA TRP A 187 -14.61 10.00 -5.19
C TRP A 187 -14.73 11.44 -4.68
N ASN A 188 -14.71 12.48 -5.52
CA ASN A 188 -14.93 13.87 -5.07
C ASN A 188 -16.38 14.35 -5.21
#